data_AF-A0A1C5VJ49-F1
#
_entry.id   AF-A0A1C5VJ49-F1
#
_cell.length_a   1.000
_cell.length_b   1.000
_cell.length_c   1.000
_cell.angle_alpha   90.00
_cell.angle_beta   90.00
_cell.angle_gamma   90.00
#
_symmetry.space_group_name_H-M   'P 1'
#
loop_
_entity.id
_entity.type
_entity.pdbx_description
1 polymer ?
#
loop_
_entity_poly.entity_id
_entity_poly.type
_entity_poly.pdbx_seq_one_letter_code
_entity_poly.pdbx_strand_id
1 'polypeptide(L)'
;MAHKYKIIWIENGKERELSADEKIENLNIITNEVTKDNIIKIHAPARFSKGTVIDLRGIATAIEINSSKFSYNFSIITCLNGKNMKIRFGKDISMWKDTYFFLNDDYSEIDIGDGCMFSKNVAIWASDGHAIIDKNTEKLLNKSIGKVKIGDRVWIGTHVTINKDVQIGNDCVIGEGSVVFNSISESNCIISGNPAHIVKRNVIWKRNRPHGWEYHNFSSKESKLINEIKERKIISVIPARYQSSRFPGKPLAKICGKPMIQWVYEQVKSVREISDVYVATDDQRIYDTVLGFGGKVIMTGDCTCGSERVYQACQYLEADIVLNIQGDEPLIKKEMILDLISAFNDPDVYMATLKKRIVQLNDINNSNIVKVITNSSDNAIYFSRSIVPYNRDQLDEISYYKHVGVYGYKKEFLAKFVKLPKTKLEICENLEQLRAIENDYKIRVIETEHDSIGVDLPEHINIVENVIEKERFKNE
;
A
#
# COMPACT_ATOMS: atom_id res chain seq x y z
N MET A 1 -57.70 -3.13 0.57
CA MET A 1 -56.63 -2.72 -0.36
C MET A 1 -55.53 -3.75 -0.25
N ALA A 2 -55.12 -4.38 -1.35
CA ALA A 2 -54.00 -5.33 -1.32
C ALA A 2 -52.76 -4.61 -0.74
N HIS A 3 -52.08 -5.22 0.23
CA HIS A 3 -50.88 -4.63 0.81
C HIS A 3 -49.81 -4.53 -0.28
N LYS A 4 -49.45 -3.28 -0.63
CA LYS A 4 -48.47 -3.00 -1.70
C LYS A 4 -47.11 -3.63 -1.40
N TYR A 5 -46.76 -3.74 -0.12
CA TYR A 5 -45.58 -4.41 0.39
C TYR A 5 -45.79 -4.86 1.84
N LYS A 6 -44.92 -5.75 2.30
CA LYS A 6 -44.79 -6.18 3.70
C LYS A 6 -43.40 -5.86 4.21
N ILE A 7 -43.29 -5.42 5.46
CA ILE A 7 -42.01 -5.31 6.16
C ILE A 7 -41.94 -6.41 7.22
N ILE A 8 -40.93 -7.26 7.14
CA ILE A 8 -40.66 -8.31 8.11
C ILE A 8 -39.42 -7.88 8.92
N TRP A 9 -39.62 -7.54 10.19
CA TRP A 9 -38.57 -7.25 11.14
C TRP A 9 -38.08 -8.55 11.78
N ILE A 10 -36.77 -8.77 11.76
CA ILE A 10 -36.14 -10.00 12.25
C ILE A 10 -35.18 -9.64 13.36
N GLU A 11 -35.43 -10.14 14.58
CA GLU A 11 -34.58 -9.87 15.74
C GLU A 11 -34.36 -11.15 16.53
N ASN A 12 -33.09 -11.47 16.80
CA ASN A 12 -32.70 -12.72 17.48
C ASN A 12 -33.31 -13.98 16.83
N GLY A 13 -33.40 -14.00 15.50
CA GLY A 13 -33.94 -15.11 14.71
C GLY A 13 -35.47 -15.22 14.70
N LYS A 14 -36.20 -14.29 15.34
CA LYS A 14 -37.66 -14.25 15.31
C LYS A 14 -38.14 -13.25 14.25
N GLU A 15 -39.04 -13.68 13.38
CA GLU A 15 -39.67 -12.82 12.36
C GLU A 15 -40.98 -12.20 12.90
N ARG A 16 -41.19 -10.91 12.61
CA ARG A 16 -42.41 -10.17 12.94
C ARG A 16 -42.77 -9.24 11.78
N GLU A 17 -43.98 -9.37 11.24
CA GLU A 17 -44.51 -8.41 10.26
C GLU A 17 -44.84 -7.09 10.98
N LEU A 18 -44.36 -5.95 10.46
CA LEU A 18 -44.70 -4.63 11.00
C LEU A 18 -46.09 -4.21 10.54
N SER A 19 -46.85 -3.59 11.44
CA SER A 19 -48.13 -2.95 11.07
C SER A 19 -47.91 -1.70 10.22
N ALA A 20 -48.96 -1.22 9.53
CA ALA A 20 -48.86 -0.06 8.65
C ALA A 20 -48.48 1.25 9.36
N ASP A 21 -48.79 1.35 10.65
CA ASP A 21 -48.49 2.54 11.47
C ASP A 21 -47.07 2.49 12.08
N GLU A 22 -46.44 1.31 12.11
CA GLU A 22 -45.08 1.13 12.60
C GLU A 22 -44.06 1.59 11.55
N LYS A 23 -43.53 2.79 11.77
CA LYS A 23 -42.48 3.35 10.92
C LYS A 23 -41.09 2.97 11.43
N ILE A 24 -40.22 2.65 10.50
CA ILE A 24 -38.79 2.50 10.77
C ILE A 24 -38.17 3.90 10.72
N GLU A 25 -37.45 4.26 11.77
CA GLU A 25 -36.81 5.57 11.87
C GLU A 25 -35.92 5.83 10.65
N ASN A 26 -36.05 7.02 10.05
CA ASN A 26 -35.26 7.50 8.91
C ASN A 26 -35.40 6.74 7.58
N LEU A 27 -36.27 5.72 7.50
CA LEU A 27 -36.55 4.97 6.28
C LEU A 27 -37.86 5.45 5.64
N ASN A 28 -37.80 5.91 4.40
CA ASN A 28 -38.97 6.25 3.60
C ASN A 28 -39.18 5.20 2.51
N ILE A 29 -40.42 4.75 2.32
CA ILE A 29 -40.78 3.81 1.26
C ILE A 29 -41.76 4.49 0.33
N ILE A 30 -41.40 4.57 -0.96
CA ILE A 30 -42.23 5.12 -2.02
C ILE A 30 -42.79 3.94 -2.82
N THR A 31 -44.08 4.02 -3.17
CA THR A 31 -44.78 3.01 -3.97
C THR A 31 -45.72 3.69 -4.95
N ASN A 32 -46.20 2.95 -5.96
CA ASN A 32 -47.22 3.43 -6.91
C ASN A 32 -48.49 2.55 -6.84
N GLU A 33 -49.42 2.72 -7.78
CA GLU A 33 -50.68 1.97 -7.84
C GLU A 33 -50.51 0.51 -8.30
N VAL A 34 -49.45 0.22 -9.06
CA VAL A 34 -49.16 -1.09 -9.65
C VAL A 34 -48.36 -2.00 -8.69
N THR A 35 -47.80 -1.40 -7.63
CA THR A 35 -46.97 -2.07 -6.62
C THR A 35 -47.76 -3.14 -5.86
N LYS A 36 -47.31 -4.40 -5.91
CA LYS A 36 -47.92 -5.51 -5.15
C LYS A 36 -46.91 -6.60 -4.78
N ASP A 37 -47.24 -7.35 -3.74
CA ASP A 37 -46.54 -8.58 -3.31
C ASP A 37 -45.06 -8.39 -2.97
N ASN A 38 -44.61 -7.16 -2.71
CA ASN A 38 -43.22 -6.88 -2.37
C ASN A 38 -42.94 -7.18 -0.89
N ILE A 39 -41.73 -7.64 -0.59
CA ILE A 39 -41.32 -8.01 0.77
C ILE A 39 -39.99 -7.32 1.09
N ILE A 40 -39.95 -6.63 2.23
CA ILE A 40 -38.74 -6.03 2.78
C ILE A 40 -38.43 -6.75 4.10
N LYS A 41 -37.37 -7.56 4.13
CA LYS A 41 -36.85 -8.19 5.35
C LYS A 41 -35.74 -7.32 5.94
N ILE A 42 -35.84 -7.00 7.22
CA ILE A 42 -34.86 -6.15 7.92
C ILE A 42 -34.42 -6.87 9.20
N HIS A 43 -33.14 -7.20 9.29
CA HIS A 43 -32.56 -7.87 10.45
C HIS A 43 -31.95 -6.86 11.43
N ALA A 44 -32.36 -6.91 12.69
CA ALA A 44 -31.83 -6.09 13.75
C ALA A 44 -30.41 -6.50 14.19
N PRO A 45 -29.55 -5.55 14.64
CA PRO A 45 -29.75 -4.10 14.56
C PRO A 45 -29.45 -3.57 13.15
N ALA A 46 -30.47 -3.09 12.45
CA ALA A 46 -30.34 -2.29 11.23
C ALA A 46 -30.61 -0.82 11.58
N ARG A 47 -29.78 0.10 11.08
CA ARG A 47 -29.92 1.54 11.33
C ARG A 47 -29.92 2.29 10.02
N PHE A 48 -30.86 3.22 9.85
CA PHE A 48 -31.00 4.02 8.64
C PHE A 48 -30.61 5.48 8.90
N SER A 49 -30.01 6.11 7.89
CA SER A 49 -29.66 7.53 7.95
C SER A 49 -30.82 8.39 7.47
N LYS A 50 -30.93 9.64 7.95
CA LYS A 50 -32.00 10.56 7.56
C LYS A 50 -32.08 10.70 6.03
N GLY A 51 -33.27 10.49 5.47
CA GLY A 51 -33.51 10.57 4.03
C GLY A 51 -33.17 9.30 3.26
N THR A 52 -33.04 8.14 3.92
CA THR A 52 -32.96 6.86 3.20
C THR A 52 -34.29 6.60 2.50
N VAL A 53 -34.24 6.24 1.21
CA VAL A 53 -35.43 6.00 0.39
C VAL A 53 -35.34 4.62 -0.25
N ILE A 54 -36.40 3.84 -0.12
CA ILE A 54 -36.67 2.68 -0.95
C ILE A 54 -37.80 3.05 -1.89
N ASP A 55 -37.50 3.17 -3.17
CA ASP A 55 -38.48 3.40 -4.22
C ASP A 55 -38.90 2.05 -4.82
N LEU A 56 -40.01 1.53 -4.30
CA LEU A 56 -40.49 0.17 -4.53
C LEU A 56 -41.73 0.21 -5.41
N ARG A 57 -41.53 0.29 -6.73
CA ARG A 57 -42.61 0.35 -7.73
C ARG A 57 -42.78 -0.92 -8.56
N GLY A 58 -41.93 -1.92 -8.32
CA GLY A 58 -42.02 -3.25 -8.93
C GLY A 58 -43.09 -4.16 -8.31
N ILE A 59 -43.15 -5.39 -8.83
CA ILE A 59 -44.06 -6.46 -8.40
C ILE A 59 -43.23 -7.63 -7.86
N ALA A 60 -43.63 -8.22 -6.73
CA ALA A 60 -42.95 -9.37 -6.14
C ALA A 60 -41.44 -9.16 -5.91
N THR A 61 -41.04 -7.92 -5.62
CA THR A 61 -39.66 -7.53 -5.32
C THR A 61 -39.33 -7.92 -3.88
N ALA A 62 -38.18 -8.59 -3.71
CA ALA A 62 -37.66 -8.95 -2.40
C ALA A 62 -36.43 -8.10 -2.06
N ILE A 63 -36.50 -7.37 -0.95
CA ILE A 63 -35.39 -6.60 -0.39
C ILE A 63 -35.03 -7.26 0.93
N GLU A 64 -33.79 -7.69 1.09
CA GLU A 64 -33.28 -8.21 2.37
C GLU A 64 -32.11 -7.38 2.85
N ILE A 65 -32.26 -6.82 4.05
CA ILE A 65 -31.27 -5.99 4.72
C ILE A 65 -30.82 -6.72 5.98
N ASN A 66 -29.66 -7.37 5.94
CA ASN A 66 -29.07 -7.97 7.13
C ASN A 66 -28.50 -6.90 8.06
N SER A 67 -28.22 -7.25 9.32
CA SER A 67 -27.76 -6.30 10.36
C SER A 67 -26.57 -5.46 9.87
N SER A 68 -26.86 -4.20 9.56
CA SER A 68 -25.96 -3.27 8.89
C SER A 68 -26.15 -1.85 9.41
N LYS A 69 -25.07 -1.07 9.40
CA LYS A 69 -25.05 0.33 9.86
C LYS A 69 -25.05 1.27 8.66
N PHE A 70 -26.21 1.68 8.16
CA PHE A 70 -26.29 2.72 7.14
C PHE A 70 -25.97 4.09 7.77
N SER A 71 -24.99 4.83 7.25
CA SER A 71 -24.42 6.01 7.93
C SER A 71 -24.24 7.21 6.99
N TYR A 72 -24.90 8.33 7.31
CA TYR A 72 -24.82 9.66 6.71
C TYR A 72 -25.44 9.87 5.30
N ASN A 73 -26.70 10.35 5.33
CA ASN A 73 -27.50 11.07 4.32
C ASN A 73 -27.66 10.48 2.92
N PHE A 74 -28.89 10.08 2.55
CA PHE A 74 -29.36 9.78 1.18
C PHE A 74 -28.72 8.57 0.49
N SER A 75 -29.29 7.39 0.68
CA SER A 75 -29.14 6.27 -0.28
C SER A 75 -30.52 5.95 -0.86
N ILE A 76 -30.59 5.73 -2.17
CA ILE A 76 -31.83 5.41 -2.87
C ILE A 76 -31.72 4.00 -3.45
N ILE A 77 -32.56 3.10 -2.97
CA ILE A 77 -32.77 1.79 -3.60
C ILE A 77 -33.95 1.96 -4.55
N THR A 78 -33.70 1.83 -5.84
CA THR A 78 -34.68 2.04 -6.90
C THR A 78 -35.03 0.70 -7.54
N CYS A 79 -36.28 0.27 -7.35
CA CYS A 79 -36.85 -0.94 -7.92
C CYS A 79 -38.07 -0.55 -8.75
N LEU A 80 -37.87 -0.23 -10.04
CA LEU A 80 -38.94 0.28 -10.91
C LEU A 80 -39.43 -0.77 -11.89
N ASN A 81 -40.74 -0.83 -12.14
CA ASN A 81 -41.34 -1.43 -13.34
C ASN A 81 -41.05 -2.92 -13.66
N GLY A 82 -40.25 -3.63 -12.86
CA GLY A 82 -39.93 -5.06 -13.03
C GLY A 82 -40.67 -6.00 -12.07
N LYS A 83 -40.63 -7.29 -12.38
CA LYS A 83 -41.19 -8.41 -11.60
C LYS A 83 -40.09 -9.27 -11.00
N ASN A 84 -40.31 -9.80 -9.79
CA ASN A 84 -39.42 -10.79 -9.15
C ASN A 84 -37.96 -10.33 -8.99
N MET A 85 -37.75 -9.03 -8.79
CA MET A 85 -36.42 -8.47 -8.55
C MET A 85 -35.95 -8.78 -7.13
N LYS A 86 -34.63 -8.92 -6.94
CA LYS A 86 -34.07 -9.17 -5.61
C LYS A 86 -32.89 -8.27 -5.31
N ILE A 87 -32.85 -7.74 -4.09
CA ILE A 87 -31.66 -7.12 -3.56
C ILE A 87 -31.37 -7.65 -2.17
N ARG A 88 -30.14 -8.11 -1.96
CA ARG A 88 -29.66 -8.59 -0.67
C ARG A 88 -28.47 -7.76 -0.24
N PHE A 89 -28.55 -7.24 0.98
CA PHE A 89 -27.45 -6.62 1.69
C PHE A 89 -26.99 -7.56 2.80
N GLY A 90 -25.71 -7.91 2.77
CA GLY A 90 -25.00 -8.60 3.85
C GLY A 90 -24.98 -7.82 5.17
N LYS A 91 -24.23 -8.34 6.13
CA LYS A 91 -24.04 -7.76 7.47
C LYS A 91 -22.95 -6.70 7.45
N ASP A 92 -22.96 -5.81 8.44
CA ASP A 92 -21.92 -4.78 8.67
C ASP A 92 -21.62 -3.92 7.42
N ILE A 93 -22.62 -3.65 6.60
CA ILE A 93 -22.48 -2.73 5.48
C ILE A 93 -22.57 -1.29 6.01
N SER A 94 -21.71 -0.43 5.47
CA SER A 94 -21.82 1.02 5.65
C SER A 94 -21.83 1.72 4.31
N MET A 95 -22.82 2.59 4.12
CA MET A 95 -22.95 3.41 2.92
C MET A 95 -22.90 4.86 3.30
N TRP A 96 -22.10 5.63 2.57
CA TRP A 96 -22.08 7.08 2.63
C TRP A 96 -23.07 7.67 1.62
N LYS A 97 -23.13 9.00 1.61
CA LYS A 97 -24.07 9.83 0.85
C LYS A 97 -24.14 9.55 -0.65
N ASP A 98 -25.35 9.59 -1.18
CA ASP A 98 -25.70 9.47 -2.60
C ASP A 98 -25.29 8.10 -3.20
N THR A 99 -25.63 7.01 -2.50
CA THR A 99 -25.45 5.65 -3.04
C THR A 99 -26.76 5.16 -3.67
N TYR A 100 -26.68 4.65 -4.90
CA TYR A 100 -27.83 4.26 -5.72
C TYR A 100 -27.75 2.80 -6.16
N PHE A 101 -28.85 2.08 -5.99
CA PHE A 101 -29.02 0.71 -6.50
C PHE A 101 -30.21 0.69 -7.46
N PHE A 102 -29.98 0.29 -8.71
CA PHE A 102 -30.99 0.31 -9.76
C PHE A 102 -31.32 -1.11 -10.24
N LEU A 103 -32.58 -1.48 -10.07
CA LEU A 103 -33.19 -2.68 -10.63
C LEU A 103 -34.47 -2.26 -11.35
N ASN A 104 -34.47 -2.28 -12.68
CA ASN A 104 -35.62 -1.85 -13.47
C ASN A 104 -36.25 -2.98 -14.32
N ASP A 105 -35.57 -4.11 -14.45
CA ASP A 105 -35.94 -5.19 -15.33
C ASP A 105 -36.35 -6.45 -14.54
N ASP A 106 -37.23 -7.26 -15.14
CA ASP A 106 -37.72 -8.50 -14.53
C ASP A 106 -36.54 -9.41 -14.14
N TYR A 107 -36.61 -10.00 -12.94
CA TYR A 107 -35.60 -10.95 -12.41
C TYR A 107 -34.19 -10.37 -12.23
N SER A 108 -33.99 -9.06 -12.30
CA SER A 108 -32.71 -8.45 -11.95
C SER A 108 -32.37 -8.69 -10.48
N GLU A 109 -31.10 -8.94 -10.20
CA GLU A 109 -30.61 -9.26 -8.86
C GLU A 109 -29.37 -8.43 -8.50
N ILE A 110 -29.34 -7.88 -7.29
CA ILE A 110 -28.13 -7.29 -6.68
C ILE A 110 -27.85 -8.03 -5.37
N ASP A 111 -26.66 -8.61 -5.26
CA ASP A 111 -26.21 -9.34 -4.09
C ASP A 111 -24.93 -8.73 -3.54
N ILE A 112 -24.99 -8.16 -2.32
CA ILE A 112 -23.87 -7.50 -1.65
C ILE A 112 -23.43 -8.34 -0.45
N GLY A 113 -22.16 -8.71 -0.43
CA GLY A 113 -21.51 -9.44 0.66
C GLY A 113 -21.40 -8.66 1.97
N ASP A 114 -20.91 -9.35 2.99
CA ASP A 114 -20.75 -8.83 4.35
C ASP A 114 -19.58 -7.84 4.43
N GLY A 115 -19.67 -6.81 5.27
CA GLY A 115 -18.56 -5.92 5.58
C GLY A 115 -18.18 -4.98 4.43
N CYS A 116 -19.06 -4.71 3.46
CA CYS A 116 -18.79 -3.76 2.38
C CYS A 116 -18.87 -2.29 2.83
N MET A 117 -18.10 -1.43 2.18
CA MET A 117 -18.10 0.03 2.38
C MET A 117 -18.37 0.76 1.08
N PHE A 118 -19.32 1.69 1.09
CA PHE A 118 -19.67 2.52 -0.05
C PHE A 118 -19.35 3.97 0.29
N SER A 119 -18.54 4.61 -0.53
CA SER A 119 -18.25 6.05 -0.40
C SER A 119 -19.37 6.88 -1.04
N LYS A 120 -19.08 8.14 -1.35
CA LYS A 120 -20.03 9.09 -1.95
C LYS A 120 -20.35 8.76 -3.41
N ASN A 121 -21.58 8.98 -3.84
CA ASN A 121 -21.95 8.99 -5.27
C ASN A 121 -21.66 7.65 -5.98
N VAL A 122 -21.96 6.53 -5.34
CA VAL A 122 -21.79 5.19 -5.92
C VAL A 122 -23.07 4.76 -6.62
N ALA A 123 -22.97 4.23 -7.84
CA ALA A 123 -24.12 3.72 -8.59
C ALA A 123 -23.92 2.25 -8.99
N ILE A 124 -24.92 1.41 -8.71
CA ILE A 124 -24.93 0.00 -9.08
C ILE A 124 -26.16 -0.28 -9.93
N TRP A 125 -25.94 -0.81 -11.13
CA TRP A 125 -26.97 -1.08 -12.12
C TRP A 125 -27.10 -2.57 -12.34
N ALA A 126 -28.30 -3.13 -12.19
CA ALA A 126 -28.61 -4.52 -12.55
C ALA A 126 -29.58 -4.60 -13.75
N SER A 127 -29.69 -3.54 -14.52
CA SER A 127 -30.63 -3.37 -15.63
C SER A 127 -30.14 -2.27 -16.55
N ASP A 128 -30.44 -2.37 -17.85
CA ASP A 128 -30.17 -1.30 -18.80
C ASP A 128 -31.32 -0.28 -18.87
N GLY A 129 -32.51 -0.66 -18.41
CA GLY A 129 -33.69 0.21 -18.33
C GLY A 129 -34.36 0.54 -19.67
N HIS A 130 -33.66 0.33 -20.79
CA HIS A 130 -34.16 0.54 -22.15
C HIS A 130 -33.66 -0.53 -23.12
N ALA A 131 -34.46 -0.78 -24.16
CA ALA A 131 -34.10 -1.67 -25.25
C ALA A 131 -33.08 -1.01 -26.20
N ILE A 132 -31.97 -1.70 -26.45
CA ILE A 132 -30.97 -1.35 -27.46
C ILE A 132 -31.23 -2.27 -28.65
N ILE A 133 -31.63 -1.68 -29.78
CA ILE A 133 -32.05 -2.41 -30.97
C ILE A 133 -31.05 -2.16 -32.08
N ASP A 134 -30.60 -3.23 -32.73
CA ASP A 134 -29.80 -3.15 -33.93
C ASP A 134 -30.64 -2.56 -35.07
N LYS A 135 -30.16 -1.46 -35.66
CA LYS A 135 -30.93 -0.72 -36.67
C LYS A 135 -31.23 -1.53 -37.93
N ASN A 136 -30.34 -2.45 -38.32
CA ASN A 136 -30.45 -3.15 -39.59
C ASN A 136 -31.25 -4.45 -39.46
N THR A 137 -31.12 -5.12 -38.32
CA THR A 137 -31.75 -6.42 -38.07
C THR A 137 -32.99 -6.32 -37.20
N GLU A 138 -33.25 -5.16 -36.60
CA GLU A 138 -34.31 -4.90 -35.61
C GLU A 138 -34.24 -5.83 -34.40
N LYS A 139 -33.10 -6.48 -34.18
CA LYS A 139 -32.89 -7.39 -33.06
C LYS A 139 -32.52 -6.61 -31.81
N LEU A 140 -33.13 -7.01 -30.70
CA LEU A 140 -32.71 -6.58 -29.37
C LEU A 140 -31.26 -7.07 -29.11
N LEU A 141 -30.35 -6.13 -28.88
CA LEU A 141 -28.94 -6.39 -28.64
C LEU A 141 -28.62 -6.63 -27.18
N ASN A 142 -29.31 -5.93 -26.28
CA ASN A 142 -29.03 -6.03 -24.86
C ASN A 142 -30.00 -6.98 -24.15
N LYS A 143 -29.46 -7.74 -23.21
CA LYS A 143 -30.28 -8.50 -22.25
C LYS A 143 -30.71 -7.54 -21.16
N SER A 144 -32.03 -7.39 -20.99
CA SER A 144 -32.61 -6.56 -19.92
C SER A 144 -32.23 -7.07 -18.52
N ILE A 145 -32.27 -8.40 -18.33
CA ILE A 145 -31.95 -9.02 -17.05
C ILE A 145 -30.46 -8.88 -16.74
N GLY A 146 -30.16 -8.35 -15.57
CA GLY A 146 -28.80 -8.19 -15.07
C GLY A 146 -28.62 -8.73 -13.66
N LYS A 147 -27.46 -9.33 -13.39
CA LYS A 147 -27.10 -9.79 -12.03
C LYS A 147 -25.78 -9.19 -11.56
N VAL A 148 -25.82 -8.44 -10.47
CA VAL A 148 -24.61 -7.90 -9.83
C VAL A 148 -24.32 -8.66 -8.55
N LYS A 149 -23.09 -9.13 -8.40
CA LYS A 149 -22.61 -9.75 -7.16
C LYS A 149 -21.36 -9.06 -6.66
N ILE A 150 -21.40 -8.50 -5.46
CA ILE A 150 -20.24 -7.92 -4.79
C ILE A 150 -19.88 -8.84 -3.63
N GLY A 151 -18.63 -9.31 -3.61
CA GLY A 151 -18.10 -10.17 -2.57
C GLY A 151 -18.07 -9.52 -1.19
N ASP A 152 -17.57 -10.26 -0.21
CA ASP A 152 -17.41 -9.77 1.15
C ASP A 152 -16.25 -8.79 1.24
N ARG A 153 -16.39 -7.80 2.12
CA ARG A 153 -15.37 -6.80 2.44
C ARG A 153 -14.86 -6.14 1.17
N VAL A 154 -15.76 -5.57 0.37
CA VAL A 154 -15.38 -4.70 -0.76
C VAL A 154 -15.51 -3.23 -0.36
N TRP A 155 -14.46 -2.43 -0.59
CA TRP A 155 -14.51 -0.98 -0.42
C TRP A 155 -14.68 -0.30 -1.77
N ILE A 156 -15.75 0.45 -1.92
CA ILE A 156 -16.13 1.14 -3.14
C ILE A 156 -15.89 2.63 -2.96
N GLY A 157 -14.94 3.15 -3.73
CA GLY A 157 -14.54 4.56 -3.74
C GLY A 157 -15.63 5.50 -4.22
N THR A 158 -15.35 6.80 -4.13
CA THR A 158 -16.29 7.85 -4.53
C THR A 158 -16.53 7.83 -6.05
N HIS A 159 -17.74 8.19 -6.51
CA HIS A 159 -18.09 8.24 -7.95
C HIS A 159 -17.87 6.93 -8.74
N VAL A 160 -17.96 5.78 -8.08
CA VAL A 160 -17.85 4.47 -8.76
C VAL A 160 -19.18 4.07 -9.39
N THR A 161 -19.12 3.54 -10.61
CA THR A 161 -20.26 2.90 -11.29
C THR A 161 -19.98 1.43 -11.53
N ILE A 162 -20.87 0.55 -11.09
CA ILE A 162 -20.83 -0.91 -11.36
C ILE A 162 -22.01 -1.27 -12.25
N ASN A 163 -21.72 -1.79 -13.44
CA ASN A 163 -22.74 -2.17 -14.41
C ASN A 163 -23.31 -3.56 -14.14
N LYS A 164 -24.37 -3.88 -14.87
CA LYS A 164 -25.05 -5.17 -14.77
C LYS A 164 -24.12 -6.31 -15.19
N ASP A 165 -24.42 -7.51 -14.71
CA ASP A 165 -23.65 -8.73 -15.00
C ASP A 165 -22.20 -8.73 -14.49
N VAL A 166 -21.90 -7.85 -13.52
CA VAL A 166 -20.60 -7.77 -12.86
C VAL A 166 -20.57 -8.58 -11.58
N GLN A 167 -19.51 -9.37 -11.43
CA GLN A 167 -19.13 -10.04 -10.19
C GLN A 167 -17.78 -9.49 -9.70
N ILE A 168 -17.72 -9.10 -8.42
CA ILE A 168 -16.51 -8.63 -7.75
C ILE A 168 -16.11 -9.64 -6.67
N GLY A 169 -14.83 -10.02 -6.64
CA GLY A 169 -14.25 -10.88 -5.60
C GLY A 169 -14.25 -10.23 -4.21
N ASN A 170 -13.85 -11.01 -3.21
CA ASN A 170 -13.80 -10.56 -1.82
C ASN A 170 -12.58 -9.66 -1.58
N ASP A 171 -12.59 -8.86 -0.51
CA ASP A 171 -11.44 -8.08 -0.05
C ASP A 171 -10.89 -7.08 -1.09
N CYS A 172 -11.71 -6.68 -2.05
CA CYS A 172 -11.31 -5.77 -3.12
C CYS A 172 -11.53 -4.30 -2.77
N VAL A 173 -10.75 -3.42 -3.40
CA VAL A 173 -10.95 -1.98 -3.37
C VAL A 173 -11.26 -1.51 -4.79
N ILE A 174 -12.34 -0.77 -4.98
CA ILE A 174 -12.64 -0.11 -6.24
C ILE A 174 -12.26 1.36 -6.11
N GLY A 175 -11.27 1.79 -6.89
CA GLY A 175 -10.73 3.15 -6.89
C GLY A 175 -11.77 4.19 -7.29
N GLU A 176 -11.59 5.43 -6.82
CA GLU A 176 -12.46 6.56 -7.13
C GLU A 176 -12.67 6.75 -8.64
N GLY A 177 -13.91 7.09 -9.04
CA GLY A 177 -14.26 7.39 -10.43
C GLY A 177 -14.27 6.19 -11.37
N SER A 178 -14.11 4.96 -10.85
CA SER A 178 -14.01 3.78 -11.69
C SER A 178 -15.36 3.35 -12.28
N VAL A 179 -15.32 2.81 -13.50
CA VAL A 179 -16.50 2.23 -14.17
C VAL A 179 -16.23 0.76 -14.45
N VAL A 180 -16.93 -0.10 -13.71
CA VAL A 180 -16.77 -1.55 -13.80
C VAL A 180 -17.79 -2.11 -14.80
N PHE A 181 -17.29 -2.56 -15.94
CA PHE A 181 -18.09 -3.23 -16.98
C PHE A 181 -17.91 -4.75 -16.99
N ASN A 182 -16.72 -5.22 -16.62
CA ASN A 182 -16.37 -6.64 -16.67
C ASN A 182 -16.28 -7.20 -15.25
N SER A 183 -16.67 -8.47 -15.11
CA SER A 183 -16.50 -9.20 -13.86
C SER A 183 -15.02 -9.36 -13.50
N ILE A 184 -14.69 -9.12 -12.24
CA ILE A 184 -13.37 -9.31 -11.63
C ILE A 184 -13.58 -10.16 -10.39
N SER A 185 -13.63 -11.48 -10.58
CA SER A 185 -13.87 -12.47 -9.51
C SER A 185 -12.65 -12.70 -8.61
N GLU A 186 -11.48 -12.20 -9.00
CA GLU A 186 -10.27 -12.25 -8.19
C GLU A 186 -10.47 -11.45 -6.90
N SER A 187 -10.05 -12.04 -5.77
CA SER A 187 -10.11 -11.39 -4.45
C SER A 187 -8.81 -10.64 -4.14
N ASN A 188 -8.82 -9.81 -3.10
CA ASN A 188 -7.62 -9.11 -2.61
C ASN A 188 -6.94 -8.23 -3.67
N CYS A 189 -7.72 -7.48 -4.45
CA CYS A 189 -7.18 -6.63 -5.51
C CYS A 189 -7.72 -5.19 -5.47
N ILE A 190 -6.95 -4.26 -6.01
CA ILE A 190 -7.41 -2.91 -6.33
C ILE A 190 -7.85 -2.92 -7.79
N ILE A 191 -9.08 -2.52 -8.00
CA ILE A 191 -9.75 -2.36 -9.28
C ILE A 191 -9.85 -0.86 -9.54
N SER A 192 -9.33 -0.36 -10.66
CA SER A 192 -9.41 1.07 -10.95
C SER A 192 -9.49 1.36 -12.45
N GLY A 193 -10.12 2.49 -12.79
CA GLY A 193 -10.14 3.04 -14.15
C GLY A 193 -11.51 2.98 -14.83
N ASN A 194 -11.55 3.47 -16.07
CA ASN A 194 -12.70 3.43 -16.97
C ASN A 194 -12.22 3.07 -18.39
N PRO A 195 -12.35 1.79 -18.83
CA PRO A 195 -12.91 0.67 -18.09
C PRO A 195 -12.02 0.21 -16.94
N ALA A 196 -12.64 -0.20 -15.83
CA ALA A 196 -11.93 -0.64 -14.64
C ALA A 196 -11.22 -1.98 -14.88
N HIS A 197 -9.99 -2.10 -14.40
CA HIS A 197 -9.18 -3.31 -14.42
C HIS A 197 -8.41 -3.46 -13.11
N ILE A 198 -7.85 -4.65 -12.87
CA ILE A 198 -6.98 -4.87 -11.71
C ILE A 198 -5.70 -4.06 -11.90
N VAL A 199 -5.48 -3.09 -11.04
CA VAL A 199 -4.24 -2.29 -10.99
C VAL A 199 -3.25 -2.82 -9.95
N LYS A 200 -3.74 -3.57 -8.95
CA LYS A 200 -2.89 -4.19 -7.94
C LYS A 200 -3.53 -5.46 -7.39
N ARG A 201 -2.73 -6.50 -7.19
CA ARG A 201 -3.12 -7.76 -6.52
C ARG A 201 -2.50 -7.86 -5.14
N ASN A 202 -2.96 -8.81 -4.35
CA ASN A 202 -2.48 -9.10 -3.00
C ASN A 202 -2.59 -7.89 -2.06
N VAL A 203 -3.72 -7.20 -2.13
CA VAL A 203 -4.06 -6.05 -1.29
C VAL A 203 -5.06 -6.46 -0.22
N ILE A 204 -4.91 -5.87 0.95
CA ILE A 204 -5.86 -5.92 2.04
C ILE A 204 -6.22 -4.48 2.38
N TRP A 205 -7.49 -4.19 2.58
CA TRP A 205 -7.95 -2.90 3.09
C TRP A 205 -8.65 -3.10 4.44
N LYS A 206 -8.66 -2.06 5.27
CA LYS A 206 -9.27 -2.10 6.60
C LYS A 206 -10.32 -1.01 6.71
N ARG A 207 -11.47 -1.38 7.30
CA ARG A 207 -12.59 -0.47 7.60
C ARG A 207 -12.21 0.63 8.57
N ASN A 208 -11.38 0.31 9.57
CA ASN A 208 -10.89 1.30 10.52
C ASN A 208 -9.76 2.11 9.88
N ARG A 209 -9.87 3.43 9.95
CA ARG A 209 -8.77 4.33 9.56
C ARG A 209 -7.52 3.99 10.39
N PRO A 210 -6.32 3.92 9.80
CA PRO A 210 -5.07 3.80 10.54
C PRO A 210 -4.99 4.90 11.60
N HIS A 211 -4.57 4.56 12.82
CA HIS A 211 -4.38 5.56 13.88
C HIS A 211 -3.32 6.59 13.45
N GLY A 212 -3.72 7.87 13.36
CA GLY A 212 -2.88 8.99 12.90
C GLY A 212 -3.66 10.14 12.23
N TRP A 213 -4.92 9.92 11.87
CA TRP A 213 -5.87 10.97 11.52
C TRP A 213 -6.78 11.26 12.72
N GLU A 214 -6.48 12.29 13.49
CA GLU A 214 -7.26 12.68 14.67
C GLU A 214 -8.71 13.05 14.33
N TYR A 215 -9.68 12.50 15.07
CA TYR A 215 -10.65 13.29 15.84
C TYR A 215 -10.95 12.52 17.14
N HIS A 216 -10.77 13.25 18.24
CA HIS A 216 -10.76 12.90 19.66
C HIS A 216 -11.55 11.67 20.21
N ASN A 217 -10.86 11.01 21.17
CA ASN A 217 -11.32 10.32 22.38
C ASN A 217 -12.21 9.06 22.26
N PHE A 218 -11.71 7.89 22.72
CA PHE A 218 -12.02 7.32 24.06
C PHE A 218 -11.52 5.86 24.27
N SER A 219 -10.80 5.68 25.40
CA SER A 219 -10.73 4.56 26.38
C SER A 219 -10.19 3.14 26.06
N SER A 220 -8.93 2.92 26.48
CA SER A 220 -8.40 2.03 27.54
C SER A 220 -8.73 0.53 27.69
N LYS A 221 -9.59 -0.12 26.89
CA LYS A 221 -9.78 -1.60 26.98
C LYS A 221 -9.36 -2.40 25.74
N GLU A 222 -9.14 -1.75 24.60
CA GLU A 222 -8.74 -2.38 23.34
C GLU A 222 -7.21 -2.46 23.15
N SER A 223 -6.43 -1.90 24.08
CA SER A 223 -4.95 -1.86 24.08
C SER A 223 -4.26 -3.22 24.08
N LYS A 224 -4.97 -4.32 24.30
CA LYS A 224 -4.37 -5.66 24.36
C LYS A 224 -4.38 -6.39 23.01
N LEU A 225 -5.32 -6.06 22.12
CA LEU A 225 -5.46 -6.67 20.79
C LEU A 225 -4.80 -5.83 19.68
N ILE A 226 -4.63 -4.52 19.92
CA ILE A 226 -3.93 -3.56 19.03
C ILE A 226 -2.44 -3.91 18.84
N ASN A 227 -1.83 -4.70 19.72
CA ASN A 227 -0.42 -5.08 19.61
C ASN A 227 -0.10 -5.99 18.41
N GLU A 228 -1.09 -6.62 17.77
CA GLU A 228 -0.85 -7.62 16.70
C GLU A 228 -0.99 -7.12 15.26
N ILE A 229 -1.33 -5.83 15.04
CA ILE A 229 -1.17 -5.25 13.69
C ILE A 229 -0.39 -3.94 13.73
N LYS A 230 0.92 -4.07 13.90
CA LYS A 230 1.92 -3.02 13.69
C LYS A 230 1.75 -2.36 12.31
N GLU A 231 1.60 -1.04 12.28
CA GLU A 231 2.31 -0.27 11.25
C GLU A 231 3.79 -0.66 11.35
N ARG A 232 4.39 -1.09 10.23
CA ARG A 232 5.79 -1.50 10.26
C ARG A 232 6.63 -0.30 10.65
N LYS A 233 7.24 -0.35 11.82
CA LYS A 233 8.11 0.71 12.30
C LYS A 233 9.44 0.60 11.56
N ILE A 234 9.65 1.51 10.61
CA ILE A 234 10.90 1.60 9.83
C ILE A 234 11.77 2.66 10.49
N ILE A 235 12.96 2.26 10.92
CA ILE A 235 13.98 3.20 11.37
C ILE A 235 15.13 3.21 10.39
N SER A 236 15.82 4.34 10.27
CA SER A 236 17.10 4.41 9.58
C SER A 236 18.22 4.66 10.58
N VAL A 237 19.30 3.92 10.42
CA VAL A 237 20.52 4.09 11.20
C VAL A 237 21.65 4.44 10.24
N ILE A 238 22.30 5.57 10.51
CA ILE A 238 23.41 6.10 9.73
C ILE A 238 24.70 5.79 10.50
N PRO A 239 25.48 4.76 10.13
CA PRO A 239 26.74 4.48 10.80
C PRO A 239 27.79 5.54 10.45
N ALA A 240 28.45 6.07 11.46
CA ALA A 240 29.51 7.06 11.33
C ALA A 240 30.66 6.76 12.30
N ARG A 241 31.88 6.71 11.78
CA ARG A 241 33.11 6.55 12.59
C ARG A 241 34.07 7.68 12.29
N TYR A 242 34.82 8.11 13.29
CA TYR A 242 35.85 9.14 13.08
C TYR A 242 37.07 8.57 12.35
N GLN A 243 37.44 7.34 12.68
CA GLN A 243 38.59 6.65 12.10
C GLN A 243 38.24 6.07 10.72
N SER A 244 38.55 6.82 9.67
CA SER A 244 38.66 6.32 8.29
C SER A 244 40.11 6.43 7.87
N SER A 245 40.70 5.34 7.38
CA SER A 245 42.12 5.28 7.00
C SER A 245 42.48 6.27 5.89
N ARG A 246 41.55 6.53 4.98
CA ARG A 246 41.74 7.43 3.82
C ARG A 246 41.29 8.88 4.09
N PHE A 247 40.39 9.08 5.05
CA PHE A 247 39.85 10.41 5.36
C PHE A 247 39.41 10.52 6.84
N PRO A 248 40.33 10.77 7.78
CA PRO A 248 40.01 10.95 9.19
C PRO A 248 39.03 12.10 9.42
N GLY A 249 38.03 11.91 10.29
CA GLY A 249 37.02 12.93 10.57
C GLY A 249 36.03 13.17 9.44
N LYS A 250 36.00 12.31 8.41
CA LYS A 250 35.12 12.40 7.23
C LYS A 250 33.67 12.83 7.55
N PRO A 251 32.94 12.21 8.51
CA PRO A 251 31.56 12.62 8.83
C PRO A 251 31.39 14.09 9.24
N LEU A 252 32.45 14.70 9.78
CA LEU A 252 32.48 16.10 10.26
C LEU A 252 32.99 17.08 9.20
N ALA A 253 33.50 16.59 8.07
CA ALA A 253 33.98 17.44 6.99
C ALA A 253 32.82 18.30 6.47
N LYS A 254 33.09 19.59 6.25
CA LYS A 254 32.07 20.54 5.80
C LYS A 254 31.86 20.41 4.29
N ILE A 255 30.60 20.42 3.89
CA ILE A 255 30.12 20.50 2.52
C ILE A 255 29.12 21.65 2.49
N CYS A 256 29.41 22.71 1.73
CA CYS A 256 28.64 23.96 1.69
C CYS A 256 28.32 24.50 3.11
N GLY A 257 29.30 24.44 4.02
CA GLY A 257 29.18 24.94 5.40
C GLY A 257 28.52 24.01 6.42
N LYS A 258 27.87 22.91 5.98
CA LYS A 258 27.27 21.90 6.88
C LYS A 258 28.16 20.65 6.99
N PRO A 259 28.27 19.99 8.16
CA PRO A 259 28.94 18.69 8.26
C PRO A 259 28.31 17.65 7.33
N MET A 260 29.11 16.79 6.71
CA MET A 260 28.64 15.76 5.79
C MET A 260 27.54 14.88 6.39
N ILE A 261 27.69 14.48 7.65
CA ILE A 261 26.70 13.66 8.35
C ILE A 261 25.34 14.35 8.49
N GLN A 262 25.32 15.68 8.54
CA GLN A 262 24.08 16.46 8.61
C GLN A 262 23.31 16.38 7.29
N TRP A 263 24.01 16.42 6.14
CA TRP A 263 23.37 16.25 4.83
C TRP A 263 22.66 14.89 4.73
N VAL A 264 23.35 13.80 5.07
CA VAL A 264 22.74 12.46 5.06
C VAL A 264 21.53 12.41 6.01
N TYR A 265 21.69 12.94 7.22
CA TYR A 265 20.62 12.93 8.22
C TYR A 265 19.36 13.69 7.74
N GLU A 266 19.53 14.89 7.19
CA GLU A 266 18.42 15.70 6.67
C GLU A 266 17.71 15.02 5.49
N GLN A 267 18.46 14.44 4.55
CA GLN A 267 17.88 13.71 3.41
C GLN A 267 17.04 12.52 3.86
N VAL A 268 17.60 11.68 4.74
CA VAL A 268 16.89 10.50 5.27
C VAL A 268 15.68 10.91 6.11
N LYS A 269 15.80 11.96 6.93
CA LYS A 269 14.70 12.45 7.78
C LYS A 269 13.55 13.08 6.99
N SER A 270 13.79 13.51 5.75
CA SER A 270 12.75 14.04 4.85
C SER A 270 11.78 12.97 4.31
N VAL A 271 12.12 11.68 4.49
CA VAL A 271 11.32 10.54 4.01
C VAL A 271 10.23 10.21 5.03
N ARG A 272 8.96 10.32 4.62
CA ARG A 272 7.78 10.21 5.51
C ARG A 272 7.61 8.80 6.09
N GLU A 273 8.05 7.79 5.35
CA GLU A 273 7.94 6.37 5.67
C GLU A 273 8.91 5.96 6.79
N ILE A 274 9.93 6.78 7.06
CA ILE A 274 10.90 6.53 8.13
C ILE A 274 10.38 7.14 9.44
N SER A 275 10.11 6.28 10.42
CA SER A 275 9.62 6.69 11.73
C SER A 275 10.66 7.50 12.50
N ASP A 276 11.93 7.09 12.43
CA ASP A 276 13.03 7.74 13.12
C ASP A 276 14.36 7.53 12.39
N VAL A 277 15.24 8.54 12.50
CA VAL A 277 16.61 8.49 11.98
C VAL A 277 17.59 8.67 13.13
N TYR A 278 18.54 7.75 13.26
CA TYR A 278 19.60 7.77 14.26
C TYR A 278 20.97 7.75 13.60
N VAL A 279 21.88 8.59 14.05
CA VAL A 279 23.31 8.40 13.76
C VAL A 279 23.87 7.42 14.79
N ALA A 280 24.65 6.43 14.36
CA ALA A 280 25.34 5.49 15.25
C ALA A 280 26.85 5.74 15.16
N THR A 281 27.48 6.11 16.28
CA THR A 281 28.89 6.48 16.29
C THR A 281 29.61 6.03 17.56
N ASP A 282 30.92 5.88 17.50
CA ASP A 282 31.83 5.61 18.61
C ASP A 282 32.61 6.87 19.06
N ASP A 283 32.36 8.01 18.41
CA ASP A 283 33.14 9.23 18.62
C ASP A 283 32.30 10.37 19.20
N GLN A 284 32.76 10.93 20.31
CA GLN A 284 32.06 12.02 21.01
C GLN A 284 31.90 13.28 20.13
N ARG A 285 32.85 13.59 19.24
CA ARG A 285 32.77 14.79 18.39
C ARG A 285 31.67 14.65 17.35
N ILE A 286 31.49 13.45 16.80
CA ILE A 286 30.36 13.13 15.91
C ILE A 286 29.06 13.23 16.70
N TYR A 287 29.03 12.64 17.90
CA TYR A 287 27.87 12.68 18.79
C TYR A 287 27.40 14.11 19.08
N ASP A 288 28.31 14.97 19.55
CA ASP A 288 28.02 16.37 19.89
C ASP A 288 27.57 17.17 18.67
N THR A 289 28.18 16.92 17.51
CA THR A 289 27.79 17.57 16.25
C THR A 289 26.36 17.21 15.85
N VAL A 290 25.97 15.92 15.98
CA VAL A 290 24.61 15.47 15.64
C VAL A 290 23.57 16.06 16.58
N LEU A 291 23.87 16.12 17.88
CA LEU A 291 23.01 16.82 18.83
C LEU A 291 22.90 18.32 18.52
N GLY A 292 24.01 18.94 18.12
CA GLY A 292 24.08 20.37 17.80
C GLY A 292 23.13 20.81 16.69
N PHE A 293 22.86 19.96 15.70
CA PHE A 293 21.85 20.23 14.66
C PHE A 293 20.46 19.64 14.95
N GLY A 294 20.23 19.09 16.16
CA GLY A 294 18.95 18.51 16.57
C GLY A 294 18.68 17.11 16.01
N GLY A 295 19.72 16.39 15.61
CA GLY A 295 19.63 14.99 15.21
C GLY A 295 19.61 14.02 16.39
N LYS A 296 19.07 12.81 16.17
CA LYS A 296 19.18 11.72 17.14
C LYS A 296 20.48 10.95 16.90
N VAL A 297 21.20 10.64 17.97
CA VAL A 297 22.46 9.91 17.90
C VAL A 297 22.57 8.91 19.04
N ILE A 298 23.19 7.76 18.75
CA ILE A 298 23.41 6.67 19.68
C ILE A 298 24.91 6.37 19.71
N MET A 299 25.46 6.34 20.92
CA MET A 299 26.84 5.90 21.13
C MET A 299 26.91 4.38 21.00
N THR A 300 27.91 3.92 20.25
CA THR A 300 28.21 2.52 19.96
C THR A 300 29.64 2.23 20.39
N GLY A 301 29.93 0.96 20.66
CA GLY A 301 31.30 0.53 20.93
C GLY A 301 32.09 0.31 19.65
N ASP A 302 33.26 -0.31 19.79
CA ASP A 302 34.05 -0.76 18.65
C ASP A 302 33.29 -1.85 17.89
N CYS A 303 33.07 -1.60 16.60
CA CYS A 303 32.38 -2.51 15.69
C CYS A 303 33.26 -2.79 14.47
N THR A 304 33.25 -4.04 14.00
CA THR A 304 34.09 -4.49 12.88
C THR A 304 33.55 -4.06 11.51
N CYS A 305 32.25 -3.80 11.40
CA CYS A 305 31.60 -3.31 10.17
C CYS A 305 30.39 -2.40 10.45
N GLY A 306 29.84 -1.83 9.38
CA GLY A 306 28.68 -0.93 9.44
C GLY A 306 27.43 -1.62 9.95
N SER A 307 27.13 -2.83 9.45
CA SER A 307 25.94 -3.59 9.87
C SER A 307 25.95 -3.99 11.34
N GLU A 308 27.11 -4.29 11.91
CA GLU A 308 27.27 -4.56 13.35
C GLU A 308 26.95 -3.31 14.19
N ARG A 309 27.47 -2.15 13.78
CA ARG A 309 27.19 -0.86 14.42
C ARG A 309 25.71 -0.51 14.35
N VAL A 310 25.09 -0.71 13.19
CA VAL A 310 23.66 -0.50 12.99
C VAL A 310 22.84 -1.39 13.92
N TYR A 311 23.19 -2.68 14.01
CA TYR A 311 22.54 -3.57 14.96
C TYR A 311 22.71 -3.13 16.41
N GLN A 312 23.94 -2.81 16.84
CA GLN A 312 24.21 -2.38 18.21
C GLN A 312 23.40 -1.13 18.61
N ALA A 313 23.26 -0.17 17.69
CA ALA A 313 22.46 1.03 17.92
C ALA A 313 20.95 0.74 18.00
N CYS A 314 20.46 -0.17 17.17
CA CYS A 314 19.02 -0.46 17.08
C CYS A 314 18.52 -1.62 17.97
N GLN A 315 19.40 -2.35 18.63
CA GLN A 315 19.05 -3.60 19.31
C GLN A 315 17.89 -3.43 20.31
N TYR A 316 17.87 -2.30 21.03
CA TYR A 316 16.83 -1.93 22.00
C TYR A 316 15.74 -1.01 21.45
N LEU A 317 15.88 -0.53 20.22
CA LEU A 317 14.88 0.32 19.57
C LEU A 317 13.78 -0.54 18.97
N GLU A 318 12.52 -0.17 19.16
CA GLU A 318 11.44 -0.85 18.44
C GLU A 318 11.53 -0.55 16.95
N ALA A 319 11.68 -1.58 16.12
CA ALA A 319 11.62 -1.48 14.67
C ALA A 319 11.28 -2.85 14.07
N ASP A 320 10.57 -2.84 12.95
CA ASP A 320 10.33 -4.01 12.11
C ASP A 320 11.35 -4.08 10.97
N ILE A 321 11.67 -2.92 10.39
CA ILE A 321 12.66 -2.76 9.32
C ILE A 321 13.71 -1.75 9.79
N VAL A 322 14.97 -2.07 9.56
CA VAL A 322 16.11 -1.20 9.83
C VAL A 322 16.80 -0.90 8.50
N LEU A 323 16.86 0.37 8.13
CA LEU A 323 17.65 0.84 7.00
C LEU A 323 19.05 1.20 7.47
N ASN A 324 20.05 0.74 6.74
CA ASN A 324 21.47 1.06 6.90
C ASN A 324 21.87 1.97 5.74
N ILE A 325 21.89 3.28 6.00
CA ILE A 325 22.27 4.31 5.04
C ILE A 325 23.64 4.85 5.42
N GLN A 326 24.64 4.71 4.56
CA GLN A 326 26.01 5.09 4.93
C GLN A 326 26.12 6.60 5.17
N GLY A 327 26.92 6.98 6.19
CA GLY A 327 27.13 8.38 6.56
C GLY A 327 27.97 9.19 5.58
N ASP A 328 28.42 8.59 4.49
CA ASP A 328 29.24 9.18 3.43
C ASP A 328 28.52 9.36 2.09
N GLU A 329 27.19 9.24 2.09
CA GLU A 329 26.32 9.44 0.93
C GLU A 329 25.49 10.74 1.07
N PRO A 330 26.12 11.94 1.10
CA PRO A 330 25.43 13.20 1.38
C PRO A 330 24.36 13.58 0.34
N LEU A 331 24.42 12.97 -0.84
CA LEU A 331 23.50 13.19 -1.95
C LEU A 331 22.53 12.02 -2.17
N ILE A 332 22.35 11.15 -1.17
CA ILE A 332 21.36 10.10 -1.26
C ILE A 332 19.97 10.71 -1.54
N LYS A 333 19.32 10.19 -2.58
CA LYS A 333 18.01 10.67 -3.00
C LYS A 333 16.89 9.96 -2.25
N LYS A 334 15.83 10.70 -1.96
CA LYS A 334 14.62 10.16 -1.33
C LYS A 334 14.05 8.97 -2.11
N GLU A 335 14.06 9.05 -3.43
CA GLU A 335 13.54 8.01 -4.32
C GLU A 335 14.29 6.68 -4.12
N MET A 336 15.61 6.71 -3.92
CA MET A 336 16.40 5.51 -3.64
C MET A 336 15.96 4.86 -2.32
N ILE A 337 15.68 5.67 -1.30
CA ILE A 337 15.20 5.17 -0.01
C ILE A 337 13.80 4.54 -0.17
N LEU A 338 12.93 5.13 -0.98
CA LEU A 338 11.61 4.59 -1.29
C LEU A 338 11.69 3.28 -2.09
N ASP A 339 12.56 3.22 -3.09
CA ASP A 339 12.84 2.00 -3.86
C ASP A 339 13.27 0.86 -2.92
N LEU A 340 14.16 1.17 -1.96
CA LEU A 340 14.65 0.20 -0.98
C LEU A 340 13.54 -0.27 -0.03
N ILE A 341 12.71 0.64 0.48
CA ILE A 341 11.56 0.32 1.33
C ILE A 341 10.57 -0.57 0.57
N SER A 342 10.37 -0.33 -0.73
CA SER A 342 9.43 -1.08 -1.56
C SER A 342 9.73 -2.58 -1.63
N ALA A 343 11.00 -2.97 -1.47
CA ALA A 343 11.44 -4.37 -1.44
C ALA A 343 10.72 -5.17 -0.34
N PHE A 344 10.41 -4.53 0.79
CA PHE A 344 9.78 -5.17 1.93
C PHE A 344 8.26 -5.31 1.79
N ASN A 345 7.64 -4.79 0.72
CA ASN A 345 6.23 -5.07 0.43
C ASN A 345 5.99 -6.58 0.23
N ASP A 346 7.02 -7.30 -0.22
CA ASP A 346 7.07 -8.74 -0.21
C ASP A 346 7.42 -9.24 1.21
N PRO A 347 6.51 -9.96 1.90
CA PRO A 347 6.73 -10.43 3.27
C PRO A 347 7.86 -11.47 3.37
N ASP A 348 8.31 -12.06 2.27
CA ASP A 348 9.40 -13.05 2.28
C ASP A 348 10.80 -12.40 2.24
N VAL A 349 10.86 -11.09 1.97
CA VAL A 349 12.12 -10.34 1.94
C VAL A 349 12.57 -9.98 3.36
N TYR A 350 13.77 -10.41 3.73
CA TYR A 350 14.41 -10.08 5.02
C TYR A 350 15.67 -9.22 4.88
N MET A 351 16.25 -9.13 3.68
CA MET A 351 17.39 -8.28 3.34
C MET A 351 17.21 -7.74 1.94
N ALA A 352 17.41 -6.44 1.75
CA ALA A 352 17.32 -5.78 0.46
C ALA A 352 18.41 -4.74 0.26
N THR A 353 18.73 -4.45 -0.99
CA THR A 353 19.65 -3.39 -1.44
C THR A 353 19.23 -2.89 -2.82
N LEU A 354 20.00 -1.97 -3.41
CA LEU A 354 19.72 -1.40 -4.73
C LEU A 354 20.83 -1.73 -5.74
N LYS A 355 20.44 -1.71 -7.03
CA LYS A 355 21.35 -1.74 -8.18
C LYS A 355 21.04 -0.57 -9.11
N LYS A 356 22.06 -0.07 -9.80
CA LYS A 356 21.91 0.91 -10.87
C LYS A 356 22.60 0.41 -12.12
N ARG A 357 21.95 0.59 -13.28
CA ARG A 357 22.54 0.26 -14.57
C ARG A 357 23.80 1.10 -14.81
N ILE A 358 24.89 0.44 -15.17
CA ILE A 358 26.14 1.10 -15.54
C ILE A 358 26.03 1.53 -17.01
N VAL A 359 26.18 2.82 -17.26
CA VAL A 359 26.11 3.39 -18.61
C VAL A 359 27.50 3.72 -19.19
N GLN A 360 28.51 3.89 -18.33
CA GLN A 360 29.87 4.22 -18.74
C GLN A 360 30.76 2.98 -18.74
N LEU A 361 31.46 2.74 -19.85
CA LEU A 361 32.36 1.59 -19.98
C LEU A 361 33.49 1.59 -18.93
N ASN A 362 34.00 2.76 -18.56
CA ASN A 362 35.04 2.90 -17.53
C ASN A 362 34.58 2.41 -16.16
N ASP A 363 33.30 2.58 -15.82
CA ASP A 363 32.74 2.13 -14.55
C ASP A 363 32.63 0.60 -14.48
N ILE A 364 32.43 -0.07 -15.61
CA ILE A 364 32.38 -1.54 -15.69
C ILE A 364 33.73 -2.13 -15.25
N ASN A 365 34.82 -1.55 -15.77
CA ASN A 365 36.19 -2.01 -15.52
C ASN A 365 36.76 -1.58 -14.16
N ASN A 366 36.06 -0.71 -13.43
CA ASN A 366 36.53 -0.19 -12.14
C ASN A 366 36.30 -1.19 -11.00
N SER A 367 37.38 -1.68 -10.38
CA SER A 367 37.32 -2.65 -9.26
C SER A 367 36.82 -2.03 -7.94
N ASN A 368 36.77 -0.70 -7.84
CA ASN A 368 36.13 -0.01 -6.72
C ASN A 368 34.60 -0.02 -6.83
N ILE A 369 34.07 -0.18 -8.05
CA ILE A 369 32.64 -0.30 -8.30
C ILE A 369 32.28 -1.78 -8.23
N VAL A 370 31.48 -2.12 -7.21
CA VAL A 370 30.97 -3.48 -7.02
C VAL A 370 29.88 -3.75 -8.04
N LYS A 371 30.02 -4.82 -8.83
CA LYS A 371 28.99 -5.29 -9.76
C LYS A 371 28.07 -6.28 -9.06
N VAL A 372 26.82 -6.32 -9.48
CA VAL A 372 25.81 -7.27 -8.99
C VAL A 372 25.08 -7.91 -10.16
N ILE A 373 24.84 -9.21 -10.07
CA ILE A 373 23.96 -9.95 -10.97
C ILE A 373 22.78 -10.51 -10.19
N THR A 374 21.59 -10.50 -10.80
CA THR A 374 20.34 -10.95 -10.17
C THR A 374 19.68 -12.03 -11.01
N ASN A 375 18.85 -12.85 -10.38
CA ASN A 375 17.93 -13.75 -11.10
C ASN A 375 16.68 -12.99 -11.59
N SER A 376 15.77 -13.70 -12.25
CA SER A 376 14.52 -13.15 -12.79
C SER A 376 13.51 -12.67 -11.74
N SER A 377 13.77 -12.92 -10.45
CA SER A 377 12.98 -12.44 -9.32
C SER A 377 13.71 -11.34 -8.52
N ASP A 378 14.70 -10.70 -9.14
CA ASP A 378 15.53 -9.64 -8.55
C ASP A 378 16.24 -10.04 -7.25
N ASN A 379 16.53 -11.33 -7.05
CA ASN A 379 17.39 -11.75 -5.95
C ASN A 379 18.84 -11.81 -6.45
N ALA A 380 19.78 -11.32 -5.64
CA ALA A 380 21.21 -11.38 -5.95
C ALA A 380 21.65 -12.83 -6.18
N ILE A 381 22.33 -13.07 -7.29
CA ILE A 381 23.09 -14.29 -7.54
C ILE A 381 24.49 -14.11 -6.94
N TYR A 382 25.15 -12.98 -7.24
CA TYR A 382 26.51 -12.69 -6.76
C TYR A 382 26.84 -11.20 -6.80
N PHE A 383 27.74 -10.78 -5.91
CA PHE A 383 28.39 -9.46 -5.90
C PHE A 383 29.88 -9.63 -6.11
N SER A 384 30.50 -8.83 -6.98
CA SER A 384 31.93 -8.93 -7.24
C SER A 384 32.56 -7.59 -7.60
N ARG A 385 33.84 -7.42 -7.23
CA ARG A 385 34.69 -6.37 -7.79
C ARG A 385 35.15 -6.68 -9.20
N SER A 386 35.12 -7.96 -9.60
CA SER A 386 35.35 -8.41 -10.97
C SER A 386 34.15 -8.08 -11.87
N ILE A 387 34.38 -8.06 -13.17
CA ILE A 387 33.33 -7.82 -14.16
C ILE A 387 32.41 -9.04 -14.20
N VAL A 388 31.14 -8.84 -13.86
CA VAL A 388 30.10 -9.87 -13.92
C VAL A 388 28.83 -9.28 -14.55
N PRO A 389 28.14 -10.00 -15.45
CA PRO A 389 28.55 -11.29 -16.03
C PRO A 389 29.71 -11.12 -17.03
N TYR A 390 30.47 -12.19 -17.29
CA TYR A 390 31.46 -12.18 -18.37
C TYR A 390 30.76 -12.32 -19.73
N ASN A 391 30.88 -11.31 -20.59
CA ASN A 391 30.26 -11.28 -21.92
C ASN A 391 31.17 -11.93 -22.98
N ARG A 392 31.21 -13.27 -23.02
CA ARG A 392 32.08 -14.05 -23.91
C ARG A 392 31.93 -13.67 -25.38
N ASP A 393 30.69 -13.53 -25.83
CA ASP A 393 30.34 -13.35 -27.25
C ASP A 393 30.11 -11.87 -27.61
N GLN A 394 30.43 -10.94 -26.69
CA GLN A 394 30.31 -9.48 -26.89
C GLN A 394 28.89 -9.04 -27.32
N LEU A 395 27.87 -9.63 -26.71
CA LEU A 395 26.47 -9.30 -26.98
C LEU A 395 26.16 -7.84 -26.56
N ASP A 396 25.50 -7.08 -27.44
CA ASP A 396 25.15 -5.66 -27.19
C ASP A 396 24.04 -5.47 -26.14
N GLU A 397 23.21 -6.50 -25.91
CA GLU A 397 22.03 -6.42 -25.04
C GLU A 397 22.34 -6.65 -23.55
N ILE A 398 23.59 -6.96 -23.20
CA ILE A 398 23.97 -7.24 -21.81
C ILE A 398 24.08 -5.95 -21.00
N SER A 399 23.25 -5.85 -19.96
CA SER A 399 23.32 -4.76 -18.99
C SER A 399 24.18 -5.13 -17.80
N TYR A 400 25.08 -4.23 -17.43
CA TYR A 400 25.88 -4.32 -16.22
C TYR A 400 25.28 -3.44 -15.14
N TYR A 401 25.34 -3.90 -13.90
CA TYR A 401 24.74 -3.22 -12.78
C TYR A 401 25.76 -2.99 -11.69
N LYS A 402 25.85 -1.75 -11.19
CA LYS A 402 26.59 -1.44 -9.97
C LYS A 402 25.68 -1.62 -8.77
N HIS A 403 26.23 -2.18 -7.72
CA HIS A 403 25.60 -2.24 -6.42
C HIS A 403 25.68 -0.87 -5.73
N VAL A 404 24.57 -0.47 -5.11
CA VAL A 404 24.49 0.74 -4.30
C VAL A 404 24.52 0.34 -2.82
N GLY A 405 25.46 0.88 -2.05
CA GLY A 405 25.77 0.49 -0.66
C GLY A 405 24.74 0.83 0.41
N VAL A 406 23.45 0.87 0.07
CA VAL A 406 22.34 1.05 1.01
C VAL A 406 21.64 -0.29 1.23
N TYR A 407 21.26 -0.56 2.48
CA TYR A 407 20.60 -1.82 2.82
C TYR A 407 19.37 -1.60 3.67
N GLY A 408 18.39 -2.47 3.49
CA GLY A 408 17.30 -2.66 4.41
C GLY A 408 17.34 -4.07 4.98
N TYR A 409 16.92 -4.22 6.23
CA TYR A 409 16.81 -5.51 6.88
C TYR A 409 15.51 -5.58 7.67
N LYS A 410 14.88 -6.75 7.71
CA LYS A 410 14.01 -7.07 8.85
C LYS A 410 14.88 -7.08 10.11
N LYS A 411 14.44 -6.41 11.19
CA LYS A 411 15.25 -6.28 12.42
C LYS A 411 15.69 -7.64 12.98
N GLU A 412 14.78 -8.62 12.95
CA GLU A 412 15.06 -10.00 13.37
C GLU A 412 16.16 -10.68 12.54
N PHE A 413 16.23 -10.37 11.23
CA PHE A 413 17.24 -10.92 10.35
C PHE A 413 18.57 -10.21 10.55
N LEU A 414 18.58 -8.88 10.72
CA LEU A 414 19.80 -8.14 11.06
C LEU A 414 20.49 -8.71 12.30
N ALA A 415 19.70 -9.04 13.34
CA ALA A 415 20.20 -9.67 14.57
C ALA A 415 20.87 -11.04 14.34
N LYS A 416 20.41 -11.79 13.33
CA LYS A 416 21.01 -13.07 12.92
C LYS A 416 22.24 -12.84 12.06
N PHE A 417 22.13 -11.96 11.07
CA PHE A 417 23.16 -11.64 10.09
C PHE A 417 24.48 -11.21 10.73
N VAL A 418 24.43 -10.31 11.73
CA VAL A 418 25.65 -9.83 12.40
C VAL A 418 26.36 -10.91 13.22
N LYS A 419 25.66 -11.99 13.58
CA LYS A 419 26.22 -13.13 14.32
C LYS A 419 26.78 -14.22 13.41
N LEU A 420 26.50 -14.17 12.11
CA LEU A 420 27.07 -15.11 11.16
C LEU A 420 28.59 -14.89 11.10
N PRO A 421 29.40 -15.96 11.08
CA PRO A 421 30.84 -15.84 10.93
C PRO A 421 31.18 -15.29 9.54
N LYS A 422 32.31 -14.59 9.45
CA LYS A 422 32.83 -14.15 8.14
C LYS A 422 33.09 -15.35 7.26
N THR A 423 32.62 -15.29 6.02
CA THR A 423 32.74 -16.37 5.06
C THR A 423 33.91 -16.14 4.10
N LYS A 424 34.25 -17.15 3.29
CA LYS A 424 35.44 -17.09 2.44
C LYS A 424 35.29 -16.04 1.34
N LEU A 425 34.10 -15.92 0.72
CA LEU A 425 33.89 -14.94 -0.35
C LEU A 425 33.83 -13.52 0.22
N GLU A 426 33.23 -13.31 1.40
CA GLU A 426 33.29 -12.02 2.09
C GLU A 426 34.74 -11.56 2.29
N ILE A 427 35.61 -12.43 2.81
CA ILE A 427 37.02 -12.10 3.08
C ILE A 427 37.77 -11.80 1.78
N CYS A 428 37.52 -12.60 0.73
CA CYS A 428 38.18 -12.48 -0.57
C CYS A 428 37.81 -11.17 -1.29
N GLU A 429 36.53 -10.85 -1.38
CA GLU A 429 36.03 -9.66 -2.11
C GLU A 429 35.99 -8.41 -1.22
N ASN A 430 36.12 -8.59 0.11
CA ASN A 430 35.87 -7.57 1.12
C ASN A 430 34.46 -6.97 0.96
N LEU A 431 33.44 -7.83 0.91
CA LEU A 431 32.03 -7.52 0.71
C LEU A 431 31.14 -8.27 1.71
N GLU A 432 30.63 -7.58 2.72
CA GLU A 432 29.87 -8.17 3.83
C GLU A 432 28.61 -8.93 3.40
N GLN A 433 27.95 -8.47 2.34
CA GLN A 433 26.70 -9.05 1.86
C GLN A 433 26.87 -10.46 1.29
N LEU A 434 28.09 -10.85 0.90
CA LEU A 434 28.37 -12.22 0.46
C LEU A 434 28.18 -13.24 1.59
N ARG A 435 28.32 -12.82 2.85
CA ARG A 435 28.04 -13.65 4.02
C ARG A 435 26.59 -14.15 4.04
N ALA A 436 25.64 -13.32 3.60
CA ALA A 436 24.25 -13.73 3.49
C ALA A 436 24.08 -14.78 2.39
N ILE A 437 24.64 -14.55 1.19
CA ILE A 437 24.55 -15.47 0.06
C ILE A 437 25.15 -16.85 0.40
N GLU A 438 26.34 -16.88 1.01
CA GLU A 438 27.01 -18.14 1.42
C GLU A 438 26.27 -18.91 2.52
N ASN A 439 25.33 -18.28 3.23
CA ASN A 439 24.46 -18.92 4.22
C ASN A 439 23.02 -19.09 3.69
N ASP A 440 22.85 -19.19 2.37
CA ASP A 440 21.57 -19.43 1.67
C ASP A 440 20.50 -18.35 1.90
N TYR A 441 20.92 -17.16 2.31
CA TYR A 441 20.04 -16.01 2.46
C TYR A 441 19.96 -15.20 1.17
N LYS A 442 18.74 -15.07 0.65
CA LYS A 442 18.39 -14.24 -0.50
C LYS A 442 18.49 -12.76 -0.15
N ILE A 443 19.08 -11.99 -1.05
CA ILE A 443 19.10 -10.53 -0.99
C ILE A 443 18.25 -10.02 -2.14
N ARG A 444 17.17 -9.28 -1.85
CA ARG A 444 16.40 -8.59 -2.89
C ARG A 444 17.18 -7.36 -3.38
N VAL A 445 17.31 -7.18 -4.68
CA VAL A 445 18.09 -6.09 -5.28
C VAL A 445 17.19 -5.30 -6.23
N ILE A 446 16.71 -4.15 -5.77
CA ILE A 446 15.80 -3.30 -6.54
C ILE A 446 16.59 -2.39 -7.47
N GLU A 447 16.16 -2.25 -8.72
CA GLU A 447 16.76 -1.30 -9.67
C GLU A 447 16.33 0.13 -9.35
N THR A 448 17.27 1.07 -9.40
CA THR A 448 17.01 2.51 -9.23
C THR A 448 17.65 3.31 -10.37
N GLU A 449 16.95 4.35 -10.82
CA GLU A 449 17.42 5.29 -11.85
C GLU A 449 18.41 6.32 -11.29
N HIS A 450 18.44 6.47 -9.96
CA HIS A 450 19.15 7.51 -9.26
C HIS A 450 20.58 7.09 -8.90
N ASP A 451 21.53 8.02 -9.07
CA ASP A 451 22.87 7.84 -8.53
C ASP A 451 23.01 8.49 -7.15
N SER A 452 23.96 7.98 -6.39
CA SER A 452 24.52 8.67 -5.23
C SER A 452 26.02 8.83 -5.43
N ILE A 453 26.54 9.99 -5.01
CA ILE A 453 27.97 10.27 -5.05
C ILE A 453 28.50 10.18 -3.62
N GLY A 454 29.17 9.06 -3.34
CA GLY A 454 29.82 8.83 -2.06
C GLY A 454 31.11 9.64 -1.90
N VAL A 455 31.36 10.12 -0.68
CA VAL A 455 32.59 10.83 -0.31
C VAL A 455 33.53 9.84 0.34
N ASP A 456 34.69 9.60 -0.26
CA ASP A 456 35.69 8.66 0.26
C ASP A 456 37.06 9.30 0.42
N LEU A 457 37.33 10.33 -0.38
CA LEU A 457 38.54 11.13 -0.36
C LEU A 457 38.16 12.62 -0.19
N PRO A 458 39.06 13.46 0.37
CA PRO A 458 38.81 14.89 0.51
C PRO A 458 38.40 15.59 -0.79
N GLU A 459 38.98 15.18 -1.93
CA GLU A 459 38.66 15.72 -3.25
C GLU A 459 37.20 15.49 -3.71
N HIS A 460 36.51 14.48 -3.17
CA HIS A 460 35.10 14.24 -3.49
C HIS A 460 34.17 15.33 -2.93
N ILE A 461 34.61 16.09 -1.91
CA ILE A 461 33.82 17.20 -1.35
C ILE A 461 33.50 18.22 -2.44
N ASN A 462 34.50 18.63 -3.22
CA ASN A 462 34.31 19.60 -4.30
C ASN A 462 33.30 19.11 -5.35
N ILE A 463 33.27 17.79 -5.62
CA ILE A 463 32.29 17.20 -6.55
C ILE A 463 30.88 17.35 -5.98
N VAL A 464 30.69 17.03 -4.70
CA VAL A 464 29.40 17.14 -4.01
C VAL A 464 28.94 18.59 -3.93
N GLU A 465 29.82 19.53 -3.55
CA GLU A 465 29.49 20.96 -3.45
C GLU A 465 29.03 21.52 -4.81
N ASN A 466 29.74 21.19 -5.89
CA ASN A 466 29.34 21.59 -7.25
C ASN A 466 27.96 21.06 -7.66
N VAL A 467 27.57 19.86 -7.20
CA VAL A 467 26.22 19.32 -7.47
C VAL A 467 25.17 20.09 -6.67
N ILE A 468 25.41 20.33 -5.38
CA ILE A 468 24.49 21.07 -4.51
C ILE A 468 24.25 22.48 -5.05
N GLU A 469 25.31 23.18 -5.46
CA GLU A 469 25.21 24.52 -6.03
C GLU A 469 24.39 24.53 -7.32
N LYS A 470 24.65 23.60 -8.25
CA LYS A 470 23.87 23.47 -9.49
C LYS A 470 22.39 23.18 -9.24
N GLU A 471 22.06 22.41 -8.21
CA GLU A 471 20.67 22.12 -7.83
C GLU A 471 19.99 23.35 -7.20
N ARG A 472 20.71 24.18 -6.45
CA ARG A 472 20.19 25.45 -5.94
C ARG A 472 19.83 26.42 -7.06
N PHE A 473 20.71 26.61 -8.04
CA PHE A 473 20.47 27.49 -9.20
C PHE A 473 19.35 27.01 -10.13
N LYS A 474 18.94 25.75 -10.08
CA LYS A 474 17.79 25.24 -10.87
C LYS A 474 16.44 25.46 -10.18
N ASN A 475 16.45 25.70 -8.87
CA ASN A 475 15.25 25.85 -8.04
C ASN A 475 14.99 27.31 -7.63
N GLU A 476 15.91 28.22 -7.97
CA GLU A 476 15.71 29.68 -8.03
C GLU A 476 15.25 30.08 -9.43
#